data_AF-A0A2E9Y0I3-F1
#
_entry.id   AF-A0A2E9Y0I3-F1
#
_cell.length_a   1.000
_cell.length_b   1.000
_cell.length_c   1.000
_cell.angle_alpha   90.00
_cell.angle_beta   90.00
_cell.angle_gamma   90.00
#
_symmetry.space_group_name_H-M   'P 1'
#
loop_
_entity.id
_entity.type
_entity.pdbx_description
1 polymer ?
#
loop_
_entity_poly.entity_id
_entity_poly.type
_entity_poly.pdbx_seq_one_letter_code
_entity_poly.pdbx_strand_id
1 'polypeptide(L)'
;MARRALDSTGLFEHGLSLGRGLVIKTTDLVRFASDPAFAVNDDMRVVGWNDGAAKLLGYSSAEATGQRCGQVLQAFYPTGEPLCSMLCEGRSCMAVGAKWNMSACRIRHKSGEMISAGISTLVMPLEARETGDGDAVAVIFLREANGAANVVTPISPLRIFALGQFGLAIGGEGLDVEGWKRKQAAVVLKCLVSQLGRPVHRERLIEWLWPEADETRGWQRLKVTMSFLRAKLRDGGAVADTIETVGQSYLLRRDAVWVDSDTFASLVTAGWGLLKEGELGQAQARFEEAESLYRGDYLEDEPYAEWCAEERARLREIHLELLAGMAKCYAEEGLFMEATRVCRTALANDPCRESFLRALLENLVNLGRPDWAAAHYAT
;
A
#
# COMPACT_ATOMS: atom_id res chain seq x y z
N MET A 1 82.43 11.17 -44.46
CA MET A 1 81.35 10.20 -44.76
C MET A 1 80.10 10.61 -43.99
N ALA A 2 79.28 11.47 -44.59
CA ALA A 2 78.15 12.13 -43.95
C ALA A 2 76.82 11.63 -44.53
N ARG A 3 75.75 11.76 -43.71
CA ARG A 3 74.32 11.87 -44.11
C ARG A 3 73.72 10.58 -44.70
N ARG A 4 72.41 10.28 -44.72
CA ARG A 4 71.10 10.86 -44.33
C ARG A 4 70.09 9.72 -44.69
N ALA A 5 69.05 9.42 -43.91
CA ALA A 5 67.71 10.01 -43.90
C ALA A 5 66.79 9.59 -45.08
N LEU A 6 65.53 9.27 -44.70
CA LEU A 6 64.27 9.35 -45.48
C LEU A 6 64.14 8.29 -46.61
N ASP A 7 62.99 7.74 -46.99
CA ASP A 7 61.59 8.15 -46.82
C ASP A 7 60.62 7.03 -47.28
N SER A 8 59.37 7.08 -46.79
CA SER A 8 58.10 6.67 -47.47
C SER A 8 57.90 5.18 -47.86
N THR A 9 56.75 4.52 -47.74
CA THR A 9 55.29 4.79 -47.80
C THR A 9 54.60 3.59 -47.08
N GLY A 10 53.58 3.69 -46.22
CA GLY A 10 52.27 4.33 -46.35
C GLY A 10 51.21 3.28 -46.70
N LEU A 11 50.21 3.04 -45.83
CA LEU A 11 48.80 2.71 -46.13
C LEU A 11 48.01 2.39 -44.82
N PHE A 12 47.31 3.40 -44.32
CA PHE A 12 46.04 3.38 -43.57
C PHE A 12 45.87 2.56 -42.27
N GLU A 13 46.23 3.16 -41.13
CA GLU A 13 45.43 3.03 -39.90
C GLU A 13 44.79 4.41 -39.61
N HIS A 14 43.60 4.62 -40.19
CA HIS A 14 42.77 5.76 -39.81
C HIS A 14 42.20 5.53 -38.42
N GLY A 15 42.57 6.40 -37.49
CA GLY A 15 42.00 6.45 -36.17
C GLY A 15 40.50 6.64 -36.17
N LEU A 16 39.84 5.90 -35.29
CA LEU A 16 38.63 6.35 -34.62
C LEU A 16 38.95 6.39 -33.12
N SER A 17 39.52 7.51 -32.70
CA SER A 17 39.32 8.00 -31.34
C SER A 17 37.83 8.34 -31.23
N LEU A 18 37.01 7.35 -30.84
CA LEU A 18 35.66 7.61 -30.38
C LEU A 18 35.78 8.25 -29.00
N GLY A 19 35.54 9.55 -28.98
CA GLY A 19 35.61 10.39 -27.79
C GLY A 19 34.71 9.88 -26.66
N ARG A 20 35.11 10.22 -25.43
CA ARG A 20 34.33 10.20 -24.18
C ARG A 20 32.96 9.54 -24.36
N GLY A 21 32.85 8.26 -24.01
CA GLY A 21 31.58 7.56 -23.97
C GLY A 21 30.55 8.40 -23.21
N LEU A 22 29.52 8.84 -23.92
CA LEU A 22 28.38 9.53 -23.32
C LEU A 22 27.67 8.48 -22.46
N VAL A 23 27.90 8.52 -21.15
CA VAL A 23 27.13 7.71 -20.20
C VAL A 23 25.71 8.30 -20.20
N ILE A 24 24.79 7.66 -20.92
CA ILE A 24 23.37 8.03 -20.94
C ILE A 24 22.82 7.68 -19.57
N LYS A 25 22.42 8.67 -18.78
CA LYS A 25 21.85 8.43 -17.45
C LYS A 25 20.41 7.97 -17.59
N THR A 26 19.90 7.21 -16.61
CA THR A 26 18.49 6.81 -16.54
C THR A 26 17.54 8.01 -16.58
N THR A 27 17.95 9.17 -16.02
CA THR A 27 17.20 10.42 -16.12
C THR A 27 17.12 10.98 -17.54
N ASP A 28 18.10 10.67 -18.40
CA ASP A 28 18.07 11.05 -19.82
C ASP A 28 17.07 10.18 -20.59
N LEU A 29 16.89 8.90 -20.22
CA LEU A 29 15.88 8.02 -20.82
C LEU A 29 14.46 8.57 -20.63
N VAL A 30 14.17 9.18 -19.47
CA VAL A 30 12.88 9.82 -19.20
C VAL A 30 12.63 10.99 -20.16
N ARG A 31 13.64 11.82 -20.40
CA ARG A 31 13.51 13.01 -21.27
C ARG A 31 13.17 12.65 -22.72
N PHE A 32 13.67 11.51 -23.20
CA PHE A 32 13.43 11.05 -24.58
C PHE A 32 12.23 10.10 -24.72
N ALA A 33 11.59 9.70 -23.62
CA ALA A 33 10.40 8.86 -23.66
C ALA A 33 9.23 9.59 -24.32
N SER A 34 8.56 8.94 -25.28
CA SER A 34 7.36 9.47 -25.95
C SER A 34 6.11 9.38 -25.07
N ASP A 35 6.00 8.34 -24.25
CA ASP A 35 4.93 8.18 -23.26
C ASP A 35 5.18 9.14 -22.07
N PRO A 36 4.13 9.64 -21.40
CA PRO A 36 4.26 10.31 -20.11
C PRO A 36 5.06 9.47 -19.12
N ALA A 37 6.18 9.98 -18.62
CA ALA A 37 7.10 9.21 -17.80
C ALA A 37 7.87 10.07 -16.79
N PHE A 38 8.24 9.44 -15.68
CA PHE A 38 9.10 10.02 -14.66
C PHE A 38 9.99 8.96 -14.00
N ALA A 39 11.16 9.36 -13.51
CA ALA A 39 12.09 8.48 -12.80
C ALA A 39 12.04 8.74 -11.28
N VAL A 40 12.26 7.68 -10.50
CA VAL A 40 12.32 7.75 -9.04
C VAL A 40 13.61 7.15 -8.49
N ASN A 41 14.09 7.65 -7.35
CA ASN A 41 15.20 7.09 -6.59
C ASN A 41 14.75 6.07 -5.54
N ASP A 42 15.69 5.53 -4.76
CA ASP A 42 15.43 4.55 -3.69
C ASP A 42 14.45 5.07 -2.63
N ASP A 43 14.47 6.39 -2.34
CA ASP A 43 13.52 7.05 -1.44
C ASP A 43 12.16 7.34 -2.09
N MET A 44 11.94 6.83 -3.30
CA MET A 44 10.76 7.10 -4.13
C MET A 44 10.56 8.59 -4.43
N ARG A 45 11.64 9.38 -4.45
CA ARG A 45 11.62 10.77 -4.87
C ARG A 45 11.83 10.87 -6.36
N VAL A 46 11.10 11.78 -6.99
CA VAL A 46 11.19 12.03 -8.42
C VAL A 46 12.55 12.65 -8.75
N VAL A 47 13.32 12.01 -9.62
CA VAL A 47 14.64 12.48 -10.07
C VAL A 47 14.70 12.76 -11.58
N GLY A 48 13.66 12.38 -12.32
CA GLY A 48 13.48 12.74 -13.72
C GLY A 48 12.00 12.90 -14.06
N TRP A 49 11.67 13.81 -14.97
CA TRP A 49 10.29 14.14 -15.35
C TRP A 49 10.25 14.62 -16.80
N ASN A 50 9.32 14.12 -17.61
CA ASN A 50 9.18 14.54 -19.01
C ASN A 50 7.92 15.42 -19.28
N ASP A 51 7.86 15.98 -20.49
CA ASP A 51 6.75 16.86 -20.90
C ASP A 51 5.41 16.13 -20.96
N GLY A 52 5.42 14.82 -21.25
CA GLY A 52 4.22 14.00 -21.23
C GLY A 52 3.62 13.90 -19.82
N ALA A 53 4.45 13.62 -18.81
CA ALA A 53 4.03 13.59 -17.41
C ALA A 53 3.55 14.96 -16.93
N ALA A 54 4.21 16.04 -17.37
CA ALA A 54 3.77 17.39 -17.04
C ALA A 54 2.38 17.73 -17.59
N LYS A 55 2.09 17.33 -18.84
CA LYS A 55 0.77 17.52 -19.46
C LYS A 55 -0.30 16.64 -18.82
N LEU A 56 0.03 15.40 -18.49
CA LEU A 56 -0.93 14.43 -17.94
C LEU A 56 -1.28 14.73 -16.48
N LEU A 57 -0.30 15.10 -15.65
CA LEU A 57 -0.50 15.27 -14.20
C LEU A 57 -0.64 16.74 -13.75
N GLY A 58 -0.26 17.69 -14.61
CA GLY A 58 -0.37 19.12 -14.36
C GLY A 58 0.77 19.72 -13.53
N TYR A 59 1.73 18.90 -13.09
CA TYR A 59 2.93 19.35 -12.38
C TYR A 59 4.06 19.64 -13.36
N SER A 60 4.69 20.81 -13.24
CA SER A 60 5.93 21.09 -13.98
C SER A 60 7.08 20.23 -13.46
N SER A 61 8.13 20.04 -14.26
CA SER A 61 9.33 19.30 -13.82
C SER A 61 9.95 19.91 -12.56
N ALA A 62 9.96 21.24 -12.42
CA ALA A 62 10.49 21.93 -11.24
C ALA A 62 9.66 21.67 -9.97
N GLU A 63 8.35 21.51 -10.10
CA GLU A 63 7.47 21.21 -8.96
C GLU A 63 7.52 19.73 -8.58
N ALA A 64 7.68 18.83 -9.56
CA ALA A 64 7.66 17.41 -9.32
C ALA A 64 9.00 16.86 -8.82
N THR A 65 10.12 17.38 -9.34
CA THR A 65 11.46 16.89 -8.98
C THR A 65 11.74 17.09 -7.48
N GLY A 66 12.26 16.05 -6.82
CA GLY A 66 12.53 16.01 -5.39
C GLY A 66 11.31 15.65 -4.53
N GLN A 67 10.08 15.77 -5.03
CA GLN A 67 8.88 15.32 -4.32
C GLN A 67 8.80 13.80 -4.26
N ARG A 68 8.10 13.25 -3.27
CA ARG A 68 7.78 11.83 -3.26
C ARG A 68 6.80 11.53 -4.40
N CYS A 69 7.00 10.43 -5.11
CA CYS A 69 6.17 10.07 -6.26
C CYS A 69 4.67 10.01 -5.91
N GLY A 70 4.32 9.58 -4.69
CA GLY A 70 2.94 9.53 -4.22
C GLY A 70 2.27 10.91 -4.11
N GLN A 71 3.03 12.00 -3.92
CA GLN A 71 2.50 13.36 -3.81
C GLN A 71 2.10 13.95 -5.17
N VAL A 72 2.78 13.53 -6.24
CA VAL A 72 2.50 13.99 -7.62
C VAL A 72 1.62 13.02 -8.39
N LEU A 73 1.68 11.73 -8.06
CA LEU A 73 0.90 10.70 -8.73
C LEU A 73 -0.48 10.51 -8.10
N GLN A 74 -0.60 10.60 -6.77
CA GLN A 74 -1.86 10.50 -6.01
C GLN A 74 -2.85 9.50 -6.62
N ALA A 75 -2.36 8.28 -6.89
CA ALA A 75 -3.13 7.27 -7.57
C ALA A 75 -4.02 6.51 -6.59
N PHE A 76 -5.15 6.07 -7.12
CA PHE A 76 -6.17 5.25 -6.47
C PHE A 76 -6.48 4.07 -7.38
N TYR A 77 -6.82 2.95 -6.78
CA TYR A 77 -7.44 1.84 -7.50
C TYR A 77 -8.75 2.30 -8.17
N PRO A 78 -9.20 1.63 -9.25
CA PRO A 78 -10.48 1.94 -9.89
C PRO A 78 -11.67 1.95 -8.91
N THR A 79 -11.59 1.14 -7.86
CA THR A 79 -12.55 1.01 -6.75
C THR A 79 -12.48 2.14 -5.71
N GLY A 80 -11.43 2.97 -5.73
CA GLY A 80 -11.33 4.19 -4.95
C GLY A 80 -10.34 4.16 -3.78
N GLU A 81 -9.76 3.00 -3.44
CA GLU A 81 -8.74 2.89 -2.40
C GLU A 81 -7.39 3.50 -2.87
N PRO A 82 -6.60 4.11 -1.97
CA PRO A 82 -5.34 4.73 -2.36
C PRO A 82 -4.32 3.69 -2.82
N LEU A 83 -3.84 3.83 -4.05
CA LEU A 83 -2.73 3.06 -4.61
C LEU A 83 -1.38 3.66 -4.18
N CYS A 84 -1.29 4.99 -4.19
CA CYS A 84 -0.14 5.72 -3.69
C CYS A 84 -0.18 5.86 -2.17
N SER A 85 0.10 4.77 -1.46
CA SER A 85 0.28 4.73 -0.01
C SER A 85 1.71 4.33 0.35
N MET A 86 2.01 4.18 1.65
CA MET A 86 3.29 3.63 2.10
C MET A 86 3.47 2.16 1.69
N LEU A 87 2.37 1.41 1.53
CA LEU A 87 2.31 0.04 1.00
C LEU A 87 2.20 -0.03 -0.54
N CYS A 88 2.74 0.98 -1.21
CA CYS A 88 2.79 1.06 -2.67
C CYS A 88 3.41 -0.22 -3.24
N GLU A 89 2.63 -1.02 -3.96
CA GLU A 89 3.11 -2.25 -4.61
C GLU A 89 4.27 -1.96 -5.55
N GLY A 90 4.22 -0.82 -6.25
CA GLY A 90 5.32 -0.34 -7.06
C GLY A 90 6.61 -0.23 -6.26
N ARG A 91 6.58 0.36 -5.06
CA ARG A 91 7.75 0.49 -4.19
C ARG A 91 8.29 -0.89 -3.79
N SER A 92 7.43 -1.80 -3.36
CA SER A 92 7.82 -3.16 -2.98
C SER A 92 8.45 -3.94 -4.14
N CYS A 93 7.87 -3.85 -5.34
CA CYS A 93 8.44 -4.47 -6.55
C CYS A 93 9.79 -3.85 -6.91
N MET A 94 9.89 -2.52 -6.91
CA MET A 94 11.12 -1.80 -7.25
C MET A 94 12.26 -2.09 -6.26
N ALA A 95 11.96 -2.27 -4.97
CA ALA A 95 12.95 -2.60 -3.93
C ALA A 95 13.67 -3.94 -4.19
N VAL A 96 13.00 -4.89 -4.86
CA VAL A 96 13.58 -6.20 -5.19
C VAL A 96 13.95 -6.33 -6.67
N GLY A 97 13.98 -5.22 -7.42
CA GLY A 97 14.31 -5.21 -8.85
C GLY A 97 13.21 -5.77 -9.77
N ALA A 98 11.99 -5.99 -9.27
CA ALA A 98 10.88 -6.54 -10.03
C ALA A 98 10.06 -5.44 -10.72
N LYS A 99 9.55 -5.74 -11.92
CA LYS A 99 8.64 -4.85 -12.66
C LYS A 99 7.25 -4.83 -12.00
N TRP A 100 6.61 -3.67 -12.03
CA TRP A 100 5.24 -3.45 -11.59
C TRP A 100 4.39 -2.91 -12.75
N ASN A 101 3.15 -3.38 -12.86
CA ASN A 101 2.19 -2.97 -13.88
C ASN A 101 0.80 -2.81 -13.27
N MET A 102 0.08 -1.78 -13.72
CA MET A 102 -1.29 -1.44 -13.40
C MET A 102 -2.02 -1.14 -14.70
N SER A 103 -2.99 -1.97 -15.07
CA SER A 103 -3.81 -1.81 -16.28
C SER A 103 -4.60 -0.50 -16.27
N ALA A 104 -5.19 -0.16 -15.12
CA ALA A 104 -5.96 1.05 -14.91
C ALA A 104 -5.94 1.47 -13.44
N CYS A 105 -5.76 2.77 -13.21
CA CYS A 105 -5.93 3.42 -11.92
C CYS A 105 -6.53 4.82 -12.14
N ARG A 106 -7.04 5.43 -11.08
CA ARG A 106 -7.46 6.84 -11.09
C ARG A 106 -6.37 7.68 -10.44
N ILE A 107 -5.88 8.68 -11.14
CA ILE A 107 -4.86 9.60 -10.66
C ILE A 107 -5.51 10.95 -10.40
N ARG A 108 -5.23 11.57 -9.26
CA ARG A 108 -5.66 12.95 -9.01
C ARG A 108 -4.71 13.92 -9.71
N HIS A 109 -5.21 14.58 -10.76
CA HIS A 109 -4.52 15.66 -11.44
C HIS A 109 -4.33 16.87 -10.48
N LYS A 110 -3.33 17.73 -10.74
CA LYS A 110 -3.04 18.92 -9.92
C LYS A 110 -4.26 19.85 -9.72
N SER A 111 -5.17 19.91 -10.69
CA SER A 111 -6.43 20.69 -10.60
C SER A 111 -7.47 20.09 -9.63
N GLY A 112 -7.25 18.86 -9.17
CA GLY A 112 -8.21 18.08 -8.37
C GLY A 112 -9.08 17.12 -9.18
N GLU A 113 -9.06 17.21 -10.51
CA GLU A 113 -9.77 16.28 -11.41
C GLU A 113 -9.20 14.87 -11.33
N MET A 114 -10.06 13.85 -11.43
CA MET A 114 -9.64 12.45 -11.49
C MET A 114 -9.47 12.02 -12.94
N ILE A 115 -8.28 11.57 -13.30
CA ILE A 115 -7.97 11.05 -14.64
C ILE A 115 -7.69 9.55 -14.57
N SER A 116 -7.97 8.82 -15.65
CA SER A 116 -7.71 7.38 -15.74
C SER A 116 -6.43 7.11 -16.51
N ALA A 117 -5.53 6.31 -15.95
CA ALA A 117 -4.30 5.89 -16.62
C ALA A 117 -3.84 4.51 -16.15
N GLY A 118 -3.10 3.80 -17.00
CA GLY A 118 -2.30 2.64 -16.60
C GLY A 118 -0.92 3.07 -16.12
N ILE A 119 -0.31 2.29 -15.24
CA ILE A 119 1.07 2.48 -14.75
C ILE A 119 1.90 1.28 -15.18
N SER A 120 3.10 1.50 -15.70
CA SER A 120 4.07 0.43 -15.91
C SER A 120 5.47 0.91 -15.55
N THR A 121 6.34 -0.01 -15.12
CA THR A 121 7.69 0.37 -14.67
C THR A 121 8.78 -0.36 -15.46
N LEU A 122 9.82 0.38 -15.84
CA LEU A 122 11.14 -0.18 -16.10
C LEU A 122 11.97 -0.04 -14.83
N VAL A 123 12.41 -1.16 -14.25
CA VAL A 123 13.15 -1.18 -13.00
C VAL A 123 14.60 -1.55 -13.28
N MET A 124 15.52 -0.78 -12.69
CA MET A 124 16.95 -1.01 -12.84
C MET A 124 17.33 -2.28 -12.07
N PRO A 125 18.11 -3.21 -12.68
CA PRO A 125 18.69 -4.36 -11.98
C PRO A 125 19.51 -3.90 -10.78
N LEU A 126 19.51 -4.67 -9.69
CA LEU A 126 20.20 -4.30 -8.45
C LEU A 126 21.70 -4.07 -8.70
N GLU A 127 22.30 -4.85 -9.58
CA GLU A 127 23.72 -4.79 -9.94
C GLU A 127 24.08 -3.47 -10.66
N ALA A 128 23.12 -2.88 -11.38
CA ALA A 128 23.31 -1.61 -12.09
C ALA A 128 23.14 -0.38 -11.18
N ARG A 129 22.60 -0.56 -9.96
CA ARG A 129 22.39 0.52 -8.97
C ARG A 129 23.67 0.85 -8.18
N GLU A 130 24.58 -0.09 -8.04
CA GLU A 130 25.84 0.09 -7.29
C GLU A 130 26.84 0.98 -8.05
N THR A 131 26.73 1.06 -9.38
CA THR A 131 27.66 1.80 -10.25
C THR A 131 27.29 3.26 -10.43
N GLY A 132 26.98 4.01 -9.35
CA GLY A 132 26.88 5.48 -9.37
C GLY A 132 26.03 6.10 -10.49
N ASP A 133 25.12 5.33 -11.10
CA ASP A 133 24.42 5.69 -12.33
C ASP A 133 23.14 6.46 -11.97
N GLY A 134 23.36 7.69 -11.50
CA GLY A 134 22.38 8.76 -11.43
C GLY A 134 21.07 8.41 -10.73
N ASP A 135 21.13 8.17 -9.42
CA ASP A 135 20.05 8.15 -8.40
C ASP A 135 18.74 7.40 -8.71
N ALA A 136 18.45 6.98 -9.94
CA ALA A 136 17.15 6.48 -10.36
C ALA A 136 17.12 4.96 -10.35
N VAL A 137 16.16 4.39 -9.64
CA VAL A 137 15.96 2.95 -9.50
C VAL A 137 14.86 2.40 -10.39
N ALA A 138 13.99 3.28 -10.88
CA ALA A 138 12.99 2.93 -11.87
C ALA A 138 12.53 4.14 -12.69
N VAL A 139 12.04 3.85 -13.90
CA VAL A 139 11.25 4.75 -14.73
C VAL A 139 9.81 4.26 -14.72
N ILE A 140 8.89 5.15 -14.37
CA ILE A 140 7.45 4.92 -14.31
C ILE A 140 6.82 5.57 -15.53
N PHE A 141 6.10 4.77 -16.33
CA PHE A 141 5.36 5.19 -17.51
C PHE A 141 3.87 5.21 -17.20
N LEU A 142 3.20 6.26 -17.65
CA LEU A 142 1.75 6.43 -17.58
C LEU A 142 1.17 6.33 -18.98
N ARG A 143 0.18 5.47 -19.15
CA ARG A 143 -0.45 5.22 -20.45
C ARG A 143 -1.93 5.56 -20.37
N GLU A 144 -2.49 6.07 -21.46
CA GLU A 144 -3.94 6.15 -21.60
C GLU A 144 -4.52 4.74 -21.43
N ALA A 145 -5.59 4.64 -20.64
CA ALA A 145 -6.30 3.39 -20.42
C ALA A 145 -7.10 3.01 -21.67
N ASN A 146 -6.41 2.60 -22.74
CA ASN A 146 -7.05 1.94 -23.88
C ASN A 146 -7.22 0.46 -23.53
N GLY A 147 -8.49 0.03 -23.52
CA GLY A 147 -8.88 -1.34 -23.18
C GLY A 147 -8.04 -2.39 -23.90
N ALA A 148 -7.75 -3.47 -23.15
CA ALA A 148 -6.86 -4.60 -23.45
C ALA A 148 -5.38 -4.37 -23.07
N ALA A 149 -5.11 -4.43 -21.76
CA ALA A 149 -3.78 -4.75 -21.27
C ALA A 149 -3.44 -6.21 -21.62
N ASN A 150 -2.32 -6.42 -22.30
CA ASN A 150 -1.78 -7.74 -22.54
C ASN A 150 -1.17 -8.24 -21.22
N VAL A 151 -1.83 -9.23 -20.61
CA VAL A 151 -1.51 -9.73 -19.27
C VAL A 151 -0.24 -10.59 -19.33
N VAL A 152 0.82 -10.11 -18.71
CA VAL A 152 1.86 -10.99 -18.14
C VAL A 152 1.58 -11.01 -16.64
N THR A 153 0.90 -12.04 -16.15
CA THR A 153 0.60 -12.24 -14.72
C THR A 153 1.76 -12.94 -14.01
N PRO A 154 2.56 -12.25 -13.18
CA PRO A 154 2.93 -12.85 -11.91
C PRO A 154 1.66 -12.96 -11.06
N ILE A 155 1.52 -14.07 -10.33
CA ILE A 155 0.47 -14.31 -9.35
C ILE A 155 0.51 -13.17 -8.32
N SER A 156 -0.45 -12.23 -8.37
CA SER A 156 -0.54 -11.15 -7.38
C SER A 156 -1.37 -11.64 -6.19
N PRO A 157 -0.91 -11.45 -4.94
CA PRO A 157 -1.66 -11.89 -3.77
C PRO A 157 -3.00 -11.13 -3.69
N LEU A 158 -4.05 -11.82 -3.28
CA LEU A 158 -5.36 -11.22 -3.03
C LEU A 158 -5.22 -10.24 -1.85
N ARG A 159 -5.47 -8.96 -2.08
CA ARG A 159 -5.54 -7.93 -1.04
C ARG A 159 -6.95 -7.88 -0.48
N ILE A 160 -7.05 -7.93 0.84
CA ILE A 160 -8.29 -7.90 1.59
C ILE A 160 -8.24 -6.70 2.51
N PHE A 161 -9.25 -5.85 2.39
CA PHE A 161 -9.44 -4.72 3.27
C PHE A 161 -10.60 -4.98 4.21
N ALA A 162 -10.32 -5.02 5.51
CA ALA A 162 -11.24 -5.37 6.56
C ALA A 162 -11.31 -4.32 7.67
N LEU A 163 -10.48 -3.28 7.65
CA LEU A 163 -10.60 -2.11 8.54
C LEU A 163 -11.46 -1.02 7.87
N GLY A 164 -12.69 -0.87 8.37
CA GLY A 164 -13.77 -0.11 7.74
C GLY A 164 -14.63 -0.99 6.82
N GLN A 165 -15.14 -0.38 5.73
CA GLN A 165 -15.90 -1.09 4.70
C GLN A 165 -15.06 -2.20 4.05
N PHE A 166 -15.67 -3.38 3.86
CA PHE A 166 -15.00 -4.56 3.34
C PHE A 166 -14.71 -4.44 1.84
N GLY A 167 -13.45 -4.64 1.46
CA GLY A 167 -12.98 -4.52 0.07
C GLY A 167 -12.01 -5.62 -0.32
N LEU A 168 -11.90 -5.86 -1.63
CA LEU A 168 -10.96 -6.84 -2.21
C LEU A 168 -10.27 -6.22 -3.42
N ALA A 169 -8.98 -6.52 -3.59
CA ALA A 169 -8.24 -6.18 -4.80
C ALA A 169 -7.27 -7.30 -5.20
N ILE A 170 -7.07 -7.50 -6.50
CA ILE A 170 -6.11 -8.47 -7.05
C ILE A 170 -5.39 -7.84 -8.24
N GLY A 171 -4.06 -7.96 -8.29
CA GLY A 171 -3.28 -7.37 -9.39
C GLY A 171 -3.48 -5.86 -9.53
N GLY A 172 -3.88 -5.22 -8.43
CA GLY A 172 -4.24 -3.82 -8.40
C GLY A 172 -5.60 -3.45 -9.01
N GLU A 173 -6.47 -4.40 -9.27
CA GLU A 173 -7.86 -4.12 -9.63
C GLU A 173 -8.76 -4.48 -8.45
N GLY A 174 -9.60 -3.55 -8.01
CA GLY A 174 -10.59 -3.86 -6.98
C GLY A 174 -11.75 -4.69 -7.52
N LEU A 175 -12.25 -5.61 -6.71
CA LEU A 175 -13.35 -6.48 -7.07
C LEU A 175 -14.66 -5.85 -6.60
N ASP A 176 -15.65 -5.77 -7.49
CA ASP A 176 -17.01 -5.35 -7.14
C ASP A 176 -17.73 -6.44 -6.33
N VAL A 177 -17.45 -6.49 -5.03
CA VAL A 177 -18.06 -7.43 -4.08
C VAL A 177 -19.55 -7.12 -3.90
N GLU A 178 -19.95 -5.85 -4.00
CA GLU A 178 -21.34 -5.44 -3.92
C GLU A 178 -22.16 -5.95 -5.12
N GLY A 179 -21.59 -6.01 -6.32
CA GLY A 179 -22.23 -6.59 -7.50
C GLY A 179 -22.39 -8.11 -7.47
N TRP A 180 -21.88 -8.81 -6.44
CA TRP A 180 -21.97 -10.26 -6.38
C TRP A 180 -23.42 -10.73 -6.19
N LYS A 181 -23.91 -11.51 -7.17
CA LYS A 181 -25.24 -12.16 -7.13
C LYS A 181 -25.48 -12.99 -5.86
N ARG A 182 -24.42 -13.50 -5.24
CA ARG A 182 -24.49 -14.28 -3.98
C ARG A 182 -23.78 -13.53 -2.86
N LYS A 183 -24.53 -12.69 -2.13
CA LYS A 183 -24.02 -11.89 -1.00
C LYS A 183 -23.34 -12.75 0.08
N GLN A 184 -23.87 -13.95 0.33
CA GLN A 184 -23.30 -14.90 1.29
C GLN A 184 -21.87 -15.35 0.95
N ALA A 185 -21.42 -15.22 -0.30
CA ALA A 185 -20.03 -15.51 -0.66
C ALA A 185 -19.06 -14.50 -0.03
N ALA A 186 -19.45 -13.22 0.06
CA ALA A 186 -18.67 -12.21 0.75
C ALA A 186 -18.63 -12.51 2.26
N VAL A 187 -19.76 -12.90 2.86
CA VAL A 187 -19.82 -13.26 4.29
C VAL A 187 -18.94 -14.48 4.60
N VAL A 188 -18.96 -15.53 3.78
CA VAL A 188 -18.01 -16.66 3.93
C VAL A 188 -16.57 -16.16 3.93
N LEU A 189 -16.21 -15.29 2.98
CA LEU A 189 -14.85 -14.77 2.91
C LEU A 189 -14.50 -13.97 4.18
N LYS A 190 -15.38 -13.08 4.64
CA LYS A 190 -15.19 -12.33 5.89
C LYS A 190 -14.99 -13.27 7.09
N CYS A 191 -15.78 -14.35 7.19
CA CYS A 191 -15.61 -15.38 8.23
C CYS A 191 -14.22 -16.02 8.15
N LEU A 192 -13.75 -16.37 6.95
CA LEU A 192 -12.41 -16.96 6.78
C LEU A 192 -11.28 -15.97 7.05
N VAL A 193 -11.48 -14.68 6.74
CA VAL A 193 -10.54 -13.59 7.08
C VAL A 193 -10.42 -13.43 8.59
N SER A 194 -11.52 -13.52 9.33
CA SER A 194 -11.50 -13.50 10.81
C SER A 194 -10.75 -14.70 11.43
N GLN A 195 -10.51 -15.75 10.64
CA GLN A 195 -9.78 -16.96 11.01
C GLN A 195 -8.55 -17.16 10.12
N LEU A 196 -7.90 -16.07 9.68
CA LEU A 196 -6.82 -16.10 8.70
C LEU A 196 -5.72 -17.13 9.04
N GLY A 197 -5.50 -18.08 8.13
CA GLY A 197 -4.53 -19.16 8.30
C GLY A 197 -4.99 -20.30 9.21
N ARG A 198 -6.25 -20.30 9.68
CA ARG A 198 -6.84 -21.36 10.50
C ARG A 198 -8.02 -22.03 9.78
N PRO A 199 -8.12 -23.37 9.78
CA PRO A 199 -9.26 -24.06 9.17
C PRO A 199 -10.56 -23.80 9.94
N VAL A 200 -11.64 -23.44 9.24
CA VAL A 200 -12.98 -23.26 9.80
C VAL A 200 -13.88 -24.43 9.39
N HIS A 201 -14.43 -25.16 10.36
CA HIS A 201 -15.30 -26.30 10.09
C HIS A 201 -16.57 -25.87 9.35
N ARG A 202 -17.03 -26.69 8.40
CA ARG A 202 -18.23 -26.42 7.59
C ARG A 202 -19.48 -26.17 8.42
N GLU A 203 -19.66 -26.89 9.54
CA GLU A 203 -20.84 -26.74 10.40
C GLU A 203 -20.88 -25.35 11.04
N ARG A 204 -19.73 -24.83 11.46
CA ARG A 204 -19.61 -23.49 12.04
C ARG A 204 -19.89 -22.40 11.00
N LEU A 205 -19.42 -22.58 9.76
CA LEU A 205 -19.80 -21.68 8.66
C LEU A 205 -21.31 -21.76 8.36
N ILE A 206 -21.91 -22.95 8.40
CA ILE A 206 -23.36 -23.11 8.17
C ILE A 206 -24.15 -22.41 9.29
N GLU A 207 -23.77 -22.60 10.54
CA GLU A 207 -24.39 -21.97 11.71
C GLU A 207 -24.35 -20.44 11.60
N TRP A 208 -23.21 -19.86 11.23
CA TRP A 208 -23.07 -18.41 11.07
C TRP A 208 -23.87 -17.83 9.90
N LEU A 209 -23.91 -18.53 8.76
CA LEU A 209 -24.53 -18.00 7.54
C LEU A 209 -26.02 -18.30 7.42
N TRP A 210 -26.44 -19.46 7.94
CA TRP A 210 -27.79 -20.00 7.81
C TRP A 210 -28.20 -20.74 9.10
N PRO A 211 -28.40 -20.03 10.22
CA PRO A 211 -28.73 -20.65 11.51
C PRO A 211 -30.01 -21.49 11.47
N GLU A 212 -30.94 -21.15 10.57
CA GLU A 212 -32.23 -21.82 10.40
C GLU A 212 -32.18 -23.06 9.47
N ALA A 213 -31.02 -23.36 8.87
CA ALA A 213 -30.91 -24.46 7.92
C ALA A 213 -30.58 -25.79 8.62
N ASP A 214 -31.28 -26.85 8.23
CA ASP A 214 -30.84 -28.21 8.57
C ASP A 214 -29.46 -28.52 7.93
N GLU A 215 -28.76 -29.50 8.50
CA GLU A 215 -27.38 -29.85 8.10
C GLU A 215 -27.24 -30.12 6.59
N THR A 216 -28.21 -30.84 6.01
CA THR A 216 -28.16 -31.24 4.60
C THR A 216 -28.32 -30.03 3.68
N ARG A 217 -29.30 -29.17 3.95
CA ARG A 217 -29.55 -27.94 3.18
C ARG A 217 -28.42 -26.93 3.37
N GLY A 218 -27.95 -26.76 4.60
CA GLY A 218 -26.81 -25.89 4.92
C GLY A 218 -25.56 -26.31 4.16
N TRP A 219 -25.26 -27.61 4.13
CA TRP A 219 -24.12 -28.14 3.40
C TRP A 219 -24.21 -27.92 1.88
N GLN A 220 -25.38 -28.16 1.28
CA GLN A 220 -25.59 -27.87 -0.14
C GLN A 220 -25.41 -26.38 -0.46
N ARG A 221 -25.96 -25.49 0.36
CA ARG A 221 -25.80 -24.04 0.22
C ARG A 221 -24.34 -23.61 0.36
N LEU A 222 -23.60 -24.17 1.32
CA LEU A 222 -22.20 -23.87 1.53
C LEU A 222 -21.35 -24.28 0.32
N LYS A 223 -21.57 -25.49 -0.24
CA LYS A 223 -20.86 -25.93 -1.46
C LYS A 223 -21.05 -24.97 -2.64
N VAL A 224 -22.31 -24.57 -2.91
CA VAL A 224 -22.62 -23.66 -4.01
C VAL A 224 -22.00 -22.28 -3.77
N THR A 225 -22.05 -21.79 -2.52
CA THR A 225 -21.50 -20.49 -2.14
C THR A 225 -19.97 -20.49 -2.25
N MET A 226 -19.30 -21.52 -1.76
CA MET A 226 -17.85 -21.68 -1.86
C MET A 226 -17.38 -21.83 -3.30
N SER A 227 -18.10 -22.59 -4.12
CA SER A 227 -17.81 -22.72 -5.56
C SER A 227 -17.90 -21.37 -6.27
N PHE A 228 -18.92 -20.57 -5.96
CA PHE A 228 -19.06 -19.22 -6.49
C PHE A 228 -17.94 -18.29 -6.03
N LEU A 229 -17.59 -18.31 -4.74
CA LEU A 229 -16.51 -17.50 -4.19
C LEU A 229 -15.18 -17.82 -4.88
N ARG A 230 -14.82 -19.09 -4.96
CA ARG A 230 -13.59 -19.55 -5.63
C ARG A 230 -13.57 -19.19 -7.12
N ALA A 231 -14.72 -19.20 -7.79
CA ALA A 231 -14.81 -18.74 -9.18
C ALA A 231 -14.54 -17.24 -9.27
N LYS A 232 -15.17 -16.42 -8.43
CA LYS A 232 -14.95 -14.96 -8.41
C LYS A 232 -13.52 -14.55 -8.12
N LEU A 233 -12.87 -15.20 -7.15
CA LEU A 233 -11.46 -14.94 -6.85
C LEU A 233 -10.55 -15.33 -8.02
N ARG A 234 -10.82 -16.48 -8.66
CA ARG A 234 -10.05 -16.95 -9.83
C ARG A 234 -10.24 -16.06 -11.06
N ASP A 235 -11.47 -15.65 -11.32
CA ASP A 235 -11.80 -14.73 -12.43
C ASP A 235 -11.09 -13.38 -12.24
N GLY A 236 -10.89 -12.94 -10.99
CA GLY A 236 -10.09 -11.77 -10.65
C GLY A 236 -8.58 -12.00 -10.62
N GLY A 237 -8.08 -13.21 -10.93
CA GLY A 237 -6.64 -13.50 -11.01
C GLY A 237 -5.98 -13.94 -9.69
N ALA A 238 -6.74 -14.29 -8.66
CA ALA A 238 -6.18 -14.81 -7.41
C ALA A 238 -5.45 -16.14 -7.64
N VAL A 239 -4.49 -16.45 -6.76
CA VAL A 239 -3.77 -17.72 -6.78
C VAL A 239 -4.76 -18.89 -6.74
N ALA A 240 -4.46 -19.93 -7.54
CA ALA A 240 -5.13 -21.22 -7.36
C ALA A 240 -5.05 -21.64 -5.88
N ASP A 241 -6.13 -22.20 -5.36
CA ASP A 241 -6.21 -22.67 -3.97
C ASP A 241 -6.03 -21.59 -2.88
N THR A 242 -6.29 -20.31 -3.18
CA THR A 242 -6.38 -19.23 -2.15
C THR A 242 -7.27 -19.65 -0.96
N ILE A 243 -8.35 -20.39 -1.23
CA ILE A 243 -9.19 -21.03 -0.22
C ILE A 243 -9.12 -22.54 -0.39
N GLU A 244 -8.47 -23.23 0.54
CA GLU A 244 -8.31 -24.68 0.54
C GLU A 244 -9.46 -25.38 1.26
N THR A 245 -9.73 -26.63 0.87
CA THR A 245 -10.58 -27.54 1.65
C THR A 245 -9.66 -28.50 2.40
N VAL A 246 -9.70 -28.48 3.74
CA VAL A 246 -8.91 -29.36 4.60
C VAL A 246 -9.87 -30.25 5.38
N GLY A 247 -10.07 -31.49 4.93
CA GLY A 247 -11.08 -32.40 5.48
C GLY A 247 -12.50 -31.82 5.34
N GLN A 248 -13.15 -31.55 6.47
CA GLN A 248 -14.49 -30.91 6.52
C GLN A 248 -14.42 -29.40 6.79
N SER A 249 -13.23 -28.81 6.71
CA SER A 249 -12.98 -27.40 6.98
C SER A 249 -12.54 -26.64 5.73
N TYR A 250 -12.66 -25.32 5.77
CA TYR A 250 -12.15 -24.41 4.76
C TYR A 250 -11.09 -23.49 5.37
N LEU A 251 -10.01 -23.26 4.63
CA LEU A 251 -8.86 -22.49 5.09
C LEU A 251 -8.56 -21.37 4.09
N LEU A 252 -8.54 -20.12 4.54
CA LEU A 252 -7.95 -19.03 3.78
C LEU A 252 -6.45 -19.03 4.04
N ARG A 253 -5.67 -19.25 2.97
CA ARG A 253 -4.22 -19.33 3.05
C ARG A 253 -3.59 -17.98 3.33
N ARG A 254 -2.80 -17.89 4.40
CA ARG A 254 -2.10 -16.66 4.78
C ARG A 254 -1.07 -16.22 3.75
N ASP A 255 -0.39 -17.15 3.10
CA ASP A 255 0.62 -16.85 2.08
C ASP A 255 0.04 -16.47 0.71
N ALA A 256 -1.27 -16.71 0.50
CA ALA A 256 -1.96 -16.35 -0.74
C ALA A 256 -2.62 -14.97 -0.68
N VAL A 257 -2.67 -14.34 0.50
CA VAL A 257 -3.41 -13.10 0.72
C VAL A 257 -2.60 -12.08 1.51
N TRP A 258 -2.91 -10.82 1.28
CA TRP A 258 -2.52 -9.71 2.14
C TRP A 258 -3.78 -9.16 2.81
N VAL A 259 -3.74 -8.94 4.12
CA VAL A 259 -4.88 -8.40 4.88
C VAL A 259 -4.44 -7.13 5.61
N ASP A 260 -5.19 -6.06 5.45
CA ASP A 260 -4.90 -4.77 6.08
C ASP A 260 -4.85 -4.86 7.61
N SER A 261 -5.74 -5.63 8.24
CA SER A 261 -5.81 -5.78 9.70
C SER A 261 -4.58 -6.49 10.29
N ASP A 262 -4.02 -7.49 9.58
CA ASP A 262 -2.80 -8.20 9.99
C ASP A 262 -1.56 -7.31 9.83
N THR A 263 -1.53 -6.53 8.74
CA THR A 263 -0.47 -5.56 8.46
C THR A 263 -0.48 -4.41 9.46
N PHE A 264 -1.66 -3.87 9.73
CA PHE A 264 -1.92 -2.85 10.75
C PHE A 264 -1.38 -3.28 12.12
N ALA A 265 -1.78 -4.45 12.61
CA ALA A 265 -1.32 -4.95 13.90
C ALA A 265 0.21 -5.14 13.94
N SER A 266 0.79 -5.64 12.85
CA SER A 266 2.24 -5.82 12.72
C SER A 266 3.01 -4.48 12.72
N LEU A 267 2.49 -3.46 12.05
CA LEU A 267 3.08 -2.12 12.00
C LEU A 267 3.04 -1.42 13.36
N VAL A 268 1.93 -1.52 14.10
CA VAL A 268 1.82 -0.96 15.46
C VAL A 268 2.84 -1.64 16.38
N THR A 269 2.95 -2.97 16.31
CA THR A 269 3.94 -3.73 17.08
C THR A 269 5.37 -3.29 16.73
N ALA A 270 5.68 -3.12 15.45
CA ALA A 270 6.99 -2.67 14.98
C ALA A 270 7.30 -1.23 15.44
N GLY A 271 6.32 -0.32 15.38
CA GLY A 271 6.46 1.06 15.86
C GLY A 271 6.82 1.12 17.35
N TRP A 272 6.16 0.32 18.18
CA TRP A 272 6.50 0.21 19.61
C TRP A 272 7.89 -0.39 19.85
N GLY A 273 8.29 -1.37 19.05
CA GLY A 273 9.66 -1.91 19.08
C GLY A 273 10.71 -0.84 18.81
N LEU A 274 10.52 -0.06 17.75
CA LEU A 274 11.41 1.04 17.36
C LEU A 274 11.45 2.17 18.41
N LEU A 275 10.31 2.52 19.01
CA LEU A 275 10.27 3.47 20.12
C LEU A 275 11.11 3.00 21.32
N LYS A 276 11.07 1.70 21.63
CA LYS A 276 11.86 1.13 22.72
C LYS A 276 13.37 1.18 22.44
N GLU A 277 13.74 1.11 21.16
CA GLU A 277 15.12 1.22 20.69
C GLU A 277 15.59 2.68 20.55
N GLY A 278 14.68 3.66 20.71
CA GLY A 278 14.98 5.09 20.57
C GLY A 278 14.95 5.61 19.13
N GLU A 279 14.47 4.79 18.18
CA GLU A 279 14.40 5.10 16.75
C GLU A 279 13.11 5.89 16.42
N LEU A 280 13.00 7.10 16.99
CA LEU A 280 11.78 7.92 16.99
C LEU A 280 11.16 8.13 15.59
N GLY A 281 11.96 8.59 14.63
CA GLY A 281 11.48 8.89 13.28
C GLY A 281 11.03 7.64 12.52
N GLN A 282 11.68 6.49 12.75
CA GLN A 282 11.26 5.22 12.14
C GLN A 282 9.97 4.71 12.80
N ALA A 283 9.85 4.85 14.12
CA ALA A 283 8.65 4.46 14.84
C ALA A 283 7.43 5.27 14.38
N GLN A 284 7.59 6.59 14.27
CA GLN A 284 6.55 7.47 13.73
C GLN A 284 6.13 7.06 12.33
N ALA A 285 7.08 6.76 11.44
CA ALA A 285 6.75 6.30 10.08
C ALA A 285 5.92 5.00 10.07
N ARG A 286 6.17 4.05 11.00
CA ARG A 286 5.36 2.83 11.13
C ARG A 286 3.97 3.12 11.66
N PHE A 287 3.84 4.04 12.62
CA PHE A 287 2.54 4.44 13.13
C PHE A 287 1.71 5.19 12.09
N GLU A 288 2.29 6.13 11.34
CA GLU A 288 1.61 6.80 10.23
C GLU A 288 1.15 5.81 9.14
N GLU A 289 1.96 4.79 8.87
CA GLU A 289 1.59 3.71 7.95
C GLU A 289 0.40 2.89 8.49
N ALA A 290 0.42 2.53 9.77
CA ALA A 290 -0.70 1.85 10.41
C ALA A 290 -1.97 2.70 10.42
N GLU A 291 -1.88 4.01 10.72
CA GLU A 291 -3.01 4.94 10.70
C GLU A 291 -3.68 4.96 9.32
N SER A 292 -2.90 4.92 8.24
CA SER A 292 -3.44 4.91 6.87
C SER A 292 -4.28 3.67 6.51
N LEU A 293 -4.13 2.57 7.26
CA LEU A 293 -4.89 1.34 7.09
C LEU A 293 -6.18 1.33 7.92
N TYR A 294 -6.20 2.04 9.05
CA TYR A 294 -7.34 2.06 9.96
C TYR A 294 -8.38 3.09 9.50
N ARG A 295 -9.28 2.67 8.60
CA ARG A 295 -10.32 3.56 8.03
C ARG A 295 -11.63 3.54 8.81
N GLY A 296 -11.80 2.55 9.68
CA GLY A 296 -13.00 2.31 10.47
C GLY A 296 -12.87 1.00 11.23
N ASP A 297 -13.94 0.62 11.92
CA ASP A 297 -13.97 -0.61 12.70
C ASP A 297 -13.76 -1.86 11.82
N TYR A 298 -13.21 -2.91 12.43
CA TYR A 298 -13.05 -4.19 11.73
C TYR A 298 -14.41 -4.73 11.25
N LEU A 299 -14.51 -4.95 9.93
CA LEU A 299 -15.73 -5.37 9.24
C LEU A 299 -16.92 -4.52 9.66
N GLU A 300 -16.82 -3.21 9.41
CA GLU A 300 -17.82 -2.19 9.79
C GLU A 300 -19.21 -2.49 9.20
N ASP A 301 -19.25 -3.14 8.04
CA ASP A 301 -20.50 -3.58 7.37
C ASP A 301 -21.24 -4.69 8.13
N GLU A 302 -20.61 -5.32 9.13
CA GLU A 302 -21.15 -6.46 9.89
C GLU A 302 -21.24 -6.16 11.40
N PRO A 303 -21.95 -5.08 11.83
CA PRO A 303 -21.88 -4.61 13.22
C PRO A 303 -22.45 -5.61 14.25
N TYR A 304 -23.39 -6.46 13.83
CA TYR A 304 -24.06 -7.46 14.68
C TYR A 304 -23.49 -8.88 14.55
N ALA A 305 -22.43 -9.07 13.75
CA ALA A 305 -21.81 -10.37 13.57
C ALA A 305 -20.97 -10.77 14.80
N GLU A 306 -21.47 -11.74 15.57
CA GLU A 306 -20.79 -12.21 16.79
C GLU A 306 -19.44 -12.88 16.49
N TRP A 307 -19.32 -13.54 15.34
CA TRP A 307 -18.11 -14.29 14.96
C TRP A 307 -16.86 -13.43 14.75
N CYS A 308 -17.00 -12.11 14.55
CA CYS A 308 -15.89 -11.17 14.48
C CYS A 308 -15.84 -10.17 15.65
N ALA A 309 -16.72 -10.30 16.66
CA ALA A 309 -16.79 -9.34 17.76
C ALA A 309 -15.49 -9.30 18.57
N GLU A 310 -14.89 -10.46 18.85
CA GLU A 310 -13.62 -10.57 19.58
C GLU A 310 -12.46 -9.91 18.81
N GLU A 311 -12.32 -10.22 17.52
CA GLU A 311 -11.25 -9.64 16.69
C GLU A 311 -11.45 -8.13 16.49
N ARG A 312 -12.71 -7.66 16.37
CA ARG A 312 -13.03 -6.23 16.34
C ARG A 312 -12.61 -5.53 17.63
N ALA A 313 -12.93 -6.11 18.79
CA ALA A 313 -12.50 -5.57 20.08
C ALA A 313 -10.97 -5.52 20.19
N ARG A 314 -10.29 -6.61 19.80
CA ARG A 314 -8.83 -6.66 19.77
C ARG A 314 -8.22 -5.57 18.87
N LEU A 315 -8.71 -5.40 17.65
CA LEU A 315 -8.19 -4.39 16.71
C LEU A 315 -8.48 -2.95 17.16
N ARG A 316 -9.58 -2.72 17.90
CA ARG A 316 -9.83 -1.43 18.56
C ARG A 316 -8.81 -1.13 19.66
N GLU A 317 -8.44 -2.11 20.48
CA GLU A 317 -7.35 -1.93 21.46
C GLU A 317 -6.02 -1.62 20.76
N ILE A 318 -5.69 -2.32 19.67
CA ILE A 318 -4.48 -2.04 18.89
C ILE A 318 -4.51 -0.63 18.28
N HIS A 319 -5.69 -0.13 17.88
CA HIS A 319 -5.84 1.26 17.44
C HIS A 319 -5.59 2.26 18.56
N LEU A 320 -6.02 1.97 19.79
CA LEU A 320 -5.65 2.77 20.95
C LEU A 320 -4.13 2.70 21.19
N GLU A 321 -3.49 1.54 21.04
CA GLU A 321 -2.02 1.43 21.14
C GLU A 321 -1.31 2.27 20.06
N LEU A 322 -1.82 2.30 18.83
CA LEU A 322 -1.33 3.17 17.76
C LEU A 322 -1.39 4.64 18.17
N LEU A 323 -2.56 5.11 18.60
CA LEU A 323 -2.75 6.52 18.99
C LEU A 323 -1.84 6.89 20.16
N ALA A 324 -1.63 5.99 21.12
CA ALA A 324 -0.69 6.22 22.21
C ALA A 324 0.76 6.35 21.72
N GLY A 325 1.17 5.49 20.78
CA GLY A 325 2.48 5.56 20.14
C GLY A 325 2.70 6.87 19.38
N MET A 326 1.72 7.29 18.57
CA MET A 326 1.78 8.57 17.84
C MET A 326 1.84 9.78 18.77
N ALA A 327 1.00 9.81 19.81
CA ALA A 327 1.01 10.90 20.78
C ALA A 327 2.37 11.01 21.49
N LYS A 328 2.99 9.86 21.80
CA LYS A 328 4.33 9.81 22.37
C LYS A 328 5.39 10.33 21.40
N CYS A 329 5.37 9.90 20.13
CA CYS A 329 6.31 10.41 19.11
C CYS A 329 6.23 11.94 19.00
N TYR A 330 5.02 12.48 18.83
CA TYR A 330 4.82 13.92 18.72
C TYR A 330 5.26 14.68 19.98
N ALA A 331 4.98 14.15 21.17
CA ALA A 331 5.42 14.76 22.42
C ALA A 331 6.96 14.81 22.55
N GLU A 332 7.66 13.73 22.16
CA GLU A 332 9.12 13.67 22.16
C GLU A 332 9.77 14.61 21.13
N GLU A 333 9.10 14.88 20.01
CA GLU A 333 9.51 15.89 19.02
C GLU A 333 9.14 17.34 19.42
N GLY A 334 8.42 17.53 20.53
CA GLY A 334 7.92 18.85 20.96
C GLY A 334 6.69 19.34 20.20
N LEU A 335 6.07 18.49 19.38
CA LEU A 335 4.84 18.73 18.62
C LEU A 335 3.60 18.52 19.52
N PHE A 336 3.50 19.31 20.58
CA PHE A 336 2.47 19.12 21.62
C PHE A 336 1.04 19.35 21.12
N MET A 337 0.84 20.15 20.07
CA MET A 337 -0.48 20.36 19.46
C MET A 337 -1.00 19.09 18.78
N GLU A 338 -0.11 18.43 18.05
CA GLU A 338 -0.36 17.18 17.34
C GLU A 338 -0.62 16.06 18.33
N ALA A 339 0.20 15.96 19.39
CA ALA A 339 0.00 15.01 20.48
C ALA A 339 -1.36 15.21 21.18
N THR A 340 -1.74 16.47 21.44
CA THR A 340 -3.06 16.85 22.00
C THR A 340 -4.20 16.40 21.08
N ARG A 341 -4.07 16.61 19.77
CA ARG A 341 -5.08 16.19 18.77
C ARG A 341 -5.27 14.66 18.80
N VAL A 342 -4.19 13.90 18.81
CA VAL A 342 -4.22 12.44 18.86
C VAL A 342 -4.90 11.94 20.14
N CYS A 343 -4.55 12.51 21.30
CA CYS A 343 -5.19 12.13 22.58
C CYS A 343 -6.70 12.42 22.58
N ARG A 344 -7.14 13.53 21.97
CA ARG A 344 -8.57 13.84 21.81
C ARG A 344 -9.28 12.85 20.91
N THR A 345 -8.66 12.42 19.81
CA THR A 345 -9.21 11.35 18.96
C THR A 345 -9.40 10.06 19.75
N ALA A 346 -8.42 9.69 20.58
CA ALA A 346 -8.52 8.50 21.43
C ALA A 346 -9.67 8.61 22.46
N LEU A 347 -9.79 9.76 23.14
CA LEU A 347 -10.84 10.00 24.15
C LEU A 347 -12.24 10.14 23.55
N ALA A 348 -12.37 10.55 22.28
CA ALA A 348 -13.66 10.52 21.59
C ALA A 348 -14.16 9.08 21.38
N ASN A 349 -13.23 8.13 21.19
CA ASN A 349 -13.54 6.71 21.01
C ASN A 349 -13.69 5.97 22.36
N ASP A 350 -12.89 6.32 23.36
CA ASP A 350 -12.96 5.76 24.72
C ASP A 350 -12.72 6.86 25.77
N PRO A 351 -13.79 7.56 26.21
CA PRO A 351 -13.69 8.70 27.13
C PRO A 351 -13.07 8.37 28.49
N CYS A 352 -13.09 7.11 28.89
CA CYS A 352 -12.65 6.68 30.22
C CYS A 352 -11.18 6.25 30.27
N ARG A 353 -10.42 6.38 29.18
CA ARG A 353 -8.99 6.00 29.14
C ARG A 353 -8.12 7.04 29.84
N GLU A 354 -7.86 6.80 31.13
CA GLU A 354 -7.03 7.67 31.98
C GLU A 354 -5.64 7.94 31.38
N SER A 355 -5.03 6.96 30.70
CA SER A 355 -3.72 7.13 30.05
C SER A 355 -3.71 8.25 29.02
N PHE A 356 -4.75 8.34 28.18
CA PHE A 356 -4.89 9.41 27.19
C PHE A 356 -5.27 10.73 27.82
N LEU A 357 -6.10 10.72 28.87
CA LEU A 357 -6.40 11.94 29.61
C LEU A 357 -5.14 12.54 30.24
N ARG A 358 -4.31 11.70 30.87
CA ARG A 358 -3.04 12.13 31.45
C ARG A 358 -2.10 12.70 30.38
N ALA A 359 -1.89 11.99 29.28
CA ALA A 359 -1.04 12.45 28.18
C ALA A 359 -1.57 13.77 27.58
N LEU A 360 -2.88 13.93 27.44
CA LEU A 360 -3.49 15.17 26.98
C LEU A 360 -3.15 16.36 27.90
N LEU A 361 -3.28 16.17 29.21
CA LEU A 361 -3.00 17.20 30.21
C LEU A 361 -1.52 17.60 30.22
N GLU A 362 -0.62 16.62 30.17
CA GLU A 362 0.83 16.85 30.09
C GLU A 362 1.20 17.66 28.84
N ASN A 363 0.64 17.30 27.68
CA ASN A 363 0.85 18.02 26.42
C ASN A 363 0.31 19.46 26.48
N LEU A 364 -0.87 19.69 27.08
CA LEU A 364 -1.44 21.04 27.23
C LEU A 364 -0.61 21.94 28.15
N VAL A 365 -0.03 21.36 29.22
CA VAL A 365 0.89 22.10 30.10
C VAL A 365 2.16 22.47 29.34
N ASN A 366 2.76 21.53 28.59
CA ASN A 366 3.96 21.79 27.78
C ASN A 366 3.72 22.80 26.65
N LEU A 367 2.50 22.89 26.14
CA LEU A 367 2.06 23.93 25.19
C LEU A 367 1.92 25.32 25.84
N GLY A 368 2.01 25.43 27.17
CA GLY A 368 1.78 26.66 27.91
C GLY A 368 0.31 27.02 28.07
N ARG A 369 -0.59 26.03 27.99
CA ARG A 369 -2.06 26.18 28.12
C ARG A 369 -2.64 25.43 29.32
N PRO A 370 -2.16 25.70 30.55
CA PRO A 370 -2.67 25.03 31.76
C PRO A 370 -4.14 25.37 32.06
N ASP A 371 -4.64 26.50 31.54
CA ASP A 371 -6.04 26.89 31.60
C ASP A 371 -6.96 25.87 30.89
N TRP A 372 -6.52 25.35 29.75
CA TRP A 372 -7.23 24.32 29.00
C TRP A 372 -7.17 22.95 29.67
N ALA A 373 -6.07 22.65 30.37
CA ALA A 373 -5.96 21.43 31.17
C ALA A 373 -6.93 21.46 32.37
N ALA A 374 -7.03 22.58 33.07
CA ALA A 374 -7.95 22.75 34.19
C ALA A 374 -9.43 22.67 33.78
N ALA A 375 -9.79 23.22 32.61
CA ALA A 375 -11.16 23.14 32.08
C ALA A 375 -11.61 21.70 31.81
N HIS A 376 -10.69 20.80 31.45
CA HIS A 376 -11.03 19.39 31.18
C HIS A 376 -11.37 18.58 32.43
N TYR A 377 -10.98 19.00 33.64
CA TYR A 377 -11.37 18.37 34.91
C TYR A 377 -12.71 18.90 35.47
N ALA A 378 -13.19 20.04 34.97
CA ALA A 378 -14.37 20.71 35.51
C ALA A 378 -15.71 20.23 34.89
N THR A 379 -15.62 19.43 33.82
CA THR A 379 -16.71 18.67 33.18
C THR A 379 -16.54 17.21 33.50
#